data_AF-A0A0D8XEU9-F1
#
_entry.id   AF-A0A0D8XEU9-F1
#
_cell.length_a   1.000
_cell.length_b   1.000
_cell.length_c   1.000
_cell.angle_alpha   90.00
_cell.angle_beta   90.00
_cell.angle_gamma   90.00
#
_symmetry.space_group_name_H-M   'P 1'
#
loop_
_entity.id
_entity.type
_entity.pdbx_description
1 polymer ?
#
loop_
_entity_poly.entity_id
_entity_poly.type
_entity_poly.pdbx_seq_one_letter_code
_entity_poly.pdbx_strand_id
1 'polypeptide(L)'
;MKIYLMTYVRVDAIKIAFLDAKRKLRQVLCRVGNLSCMSFDGTYRGMKLENEREQLGMLLRALLAEAVNNREQSLVAHTREVIRCLQIFDNKGIHLLLRTLREENRKRSSYLLYLQQSRVTLLRLTSYIDKLMLRIQREKALAEECLVEVLVRFYLENKDQQMKRFLQEFIVLNAQDEKTDCLQRTLAGMYARLPISSMWQSAPAHLIVYARKTIERVFMAQIHVLAFYPNLDADRHRDELFSKSLARLSRTIHPSHPMLKIPTVLHGEAPWPSAQAEISIINAYKSARDKLGCVVRCCETISNLISMAPGTGPAAADDVTPVLVYVLIQANPPSLLSNVQYVQGFGGSLLDGIEGYWWTQFTAAIEFIKTLL
;
A
#
# COMPACT_ATOMS: atom_id res chain seq x y z
N MET A 1 65.89 8.53 -44.09
CA MET A 1 65.40 7.45 -43.20
C MET A 1 64.81 7.96 -41.87
N LYS A 2 65.39 8.97 -41.18
CA LYS A 2 64.85 9.53 -39.92
C LYS A 2 63.47 10.22 -40.02
N ILE A 3 63.14 10.85 -41.16
CA ILE A 3 61.86 11.55 -41.36
C ILE A 3 60.68 10.56 -41.47
N TYR A 4 60.87 9.42 -42.15
CA TYR A 4 59.85 8.37 -42.29
C TYR A 4 59.51 7.68 -40.96
N LEU A 5 60.51 7.46 -40.09
CA LEU A 5 60.30 6.89 -38.74
C LEU A 5 59.53 7.86 -37.82
N MET A 6 59.81 9.17 -37.87
CA MET A 6 59.06 10.15 -37.08
C MET A 6 57.61 10.33 -37.55
N THR A 7 57.35 10.24 -38.86
CA THR A 7 55.96 10.25 -39.37
C THR A 7 55.20 8.98 -39.00
N TYR A 8 55.85 7.81 -39.00
CA TYR A 8 55.19 6.54 -38.65
C TYR A 8 54.81 6.47 -37.16
N VAL A 9 55.75 6.83 -36.28
CA VAL A 9 55.52 6.91 -34.81
C VAL A 9 54.42 7.93 -34.47
N ARG A 10 54.35 9.05 -35.21
CA ARG A 10 53.33 10.08 -35.02
C ARG A 10 51.94 9.63 -35.48
N VAL A 11 51.85 8.84 -36.55
CA VAL A 11 50.59 8.26 -37.06
C VAL A 11 50.04 7.19 -36.12
N ASP A 12 50.90 6.34 -35.55
CA ASP A 12 50.48 5.31 -34.59
C ASP A 12 50.06 5.92 -33.24
N ALA A 13 50.73 6.97 -32.78
CA ALA A 13 50.34 7.72 -31.58
C ALA A 13 48.95 8.37 -31.72
N ILE A 14 48.62 8.93 -32.89
CA ILE A 14 47.30 9.53 -33.17
C ILE A 14 46.19 8.47 -33.20
N LYS A 15 46.45 7.30 -33.78
CA LYS A 15 45.50 6.17 -33.78
C LYS A 15 45.22 5.65 -32.37
N ILE A 16 46.26 5.51 -31.55
CA ILE A 16 46.13 5.09 -30.14
C ILE A 16 45.32 6.13 -29.36
N ALA A 17 45.62 7.42 -29.52
CA ALA A 17 44.88 8.50 -28.89
C ALA A 17 43.40 8.52 -29.32
N PHE A 18 43.10 8.25 -30.60
CA PHE A 18 41.73 8.17 -31.11
C PHE A 18 40.94 7.01 -30.49
N LEU A 19 41.54 5.83 -30.40
CA LEU A 19 40.90 4.66 -29.78
C LEU A 19 40.67 4.87 -28.27
N ASP A 20 41.63 5.49 -27.59
CA ASP A 20 41.52 5.81 -26.16
C ASP A 20 40.43 6.86 -25.91
N ALA A 21 40.41 7.96 -26.68
CA ALA A 21 39.37 8.97 -26.60
C ALA A 21 37.98 8.39 -26.89
N LYS A 22 37.86 7.51 -27.90
CA LYS A 22 36.61 6.80 -28.24
C LYS A 22 36.15 5.92 -27.07
N ARG A 23 37.06 5.17 -26.46
CA ARG A 23 36.76 4.29 -25.31
C ARG A 23 36.28 5.08 -24.10
N LYS A 24 37.02 6.13 -23.74
CA LYS A 24 36.71 7.00 -22.59
C LYS A 24 35.40 7.75 -22.79
N LEU A 25 35.16 8.31 -23.98
CA LEU A 25 33.91 9.00 -24.30
C LEU A 25 32.71 8.05 -24.21
N ARG A 26 32.83 6.84 -24.77
CA ARG A 26 31.78 5.83 -24.66
C ARG A 26 31.46 5.49 -23.20
N GLN A 27 32.48 5.32 -22.35
CA GLN A 27 32.30 4.99 -20.95
C GLN A 27 31.56 6.08 -20.16
N VAL A 28 31.84 7.35 -20.44
CA VAL A 28 31.12 8.49 -19.84
C VAL A 28 29.68 8.54 -20.35
N LEU A 29 29.47 8.43 -21.67
CA LEU A 29 28.13 8.50 -22.26
C LEU A 29 27.21 7.34 -21.86
N CYS A 30 27.75 6.12 -21.67
CA CYS A 30 26.95 4.96 -21.24
C CYS A 30 26.47 5.04 -19.79
N ARG A 31 27.08 5.87 -18.93
CA ARG A 31 26.65 6.08 -17.54
C ARG A 31 25.51 7.07 -17.40
N VAL A 32 25.28 7.88 -18.44
CA VAL A 32 24.16 8.80 -18.52
C VAL A 32 22.95 8.01 -19.00
N GLY A 33 22.18 7.49 -18.04
CA GLY A 33 21.06 6.56 -18.28
C GLY A 33 19.92 7.09 -19.18
N ASN A 34 19.98 8.34 -19.63
CA ASN A 34 18.96 8.98 -20.46
C ASN A 34 19.61 9.96 -21.46
N LEU A 35 19.98 9.49 -22.65
CA LEU A 35 20.25 10.37 -23.79
C LEU A 35 18.95 10.81 -24.48
N SER A 36 17.91 11.17 -23.71
CA SER A 36 16.70 11.81 -24.22
C SER A 36 16.92 13.27 -24.62
N CYS A 37 18.10 13.86 -24.37
CA CYS A 37 18.44 15.21 -24.81
C CYS A 37 18.97 15.26 -26.26
N MET A 38 19.27 14.12 -26.86
CA MET A 38 19.80 14.07 -28.21
C MET A 38 18.82 13.35 -29.12
N SER A 39 17.78 14.09 -29.54
CA SER A 39 17.14 13.86 -30.84
C SER A 39 18.19 14.10 -31.94
N PHE A 40 19.16 13.20 -32.08
CA PHE A 40 19.97 13.04 -33.31
C PHE A 40 19.14 12.27 -34.36
N ASP A 41 17.83 12.54 -34.39
CA ASP A 41 16.90 11.94 -35.31
C ASP A 41 17.01 12.68 -36.65
N GLY A 42 17.94 12.23 -37.49
CA GLY A 42 17.78 12.12 -38.94
C GLY A 42 17.41 13.32 -39.83
N THR A 43 17.05 14.50 -39.31
CA THR A 43 16.48 15.59 -40.12
C THR A 43 17.44 16.73 -40.44
N TYR A 44 18.62 16.80 -39.83
CA TYR A 44 19.57 17.90 -40.09
C TYR A 44 20.68 17.49 -41.05
N ARG A 45 20.34 17.42 -42.34
CA ARG A 45 21.26 17.17 -43.46
C ARG A 45 22.22 18.35 -43.74
N GLY A 46 22.60 19.14 -42.73
CA GLY A 46 23.37 20.39 -42.93
C GLY A 46 24.01 21.03 -41.69
N MET A 47 24.29 20.29 -40.61
CA MET A 47 25.03 20.87 -39.48
C MET A 47 26.53 21.04 -39.80
N LYS A 48 27.07 22.26 -39.59
CA LYS A 48 28.50 22.57 -39.70
C LYS A 48 29.30 21.81 -38.64
N LEU A 49 30.52 21.35 -38.98
CA LEU A 49 31.43 20.62 -38.08
C LEU A 49 31.75 21.36 -36.77
N GLU A 50 31.70 22.69 -36.77
CA GLU A 50 31.95 23.54 -35.59
C GLU A 50 30.88 23.36 -34.51
N ASN A 51 29.62 23.12 -34.90
CA ASN A 51 28.51 22.96 -33.96
C ASN A 51 28.61 21.64 -33.15
N GLU A 52 29.16 20.57 -33.73
CA GLU A 52 29.24 19.27 -33.02
C GLU A 52 30.24 19.29 -31.87
N ARG A 53 31.37 20.01 -32.03
CA ARG A 53 32.36 20.18 -30.96
C ARG A 53 31.80 21.00 -29.80
N GLU A 54 31.10 22.08 -30.11
CA GLU A 54 30.49 22.94 -29.10
C GLU A 54 29.38 22.22 -28.34
N GLN A 55 28.52 21.48 -29.04
CA GLN A 55 27.46 20.67 -28.42
C GLN A 55 28.02 19.56 -27.52
N LEU A 56 29.04 18.83 -27.97
CA LEU A 56 29.71 17.83 -27.15
C LEU A 56 30.36 18.47 -25.91
N GLY A 57 30.98 19.64 -26.08
CA GLY A 57 31.56 20.41 -24.99
C GLY A 57 30.52 20.87 -23.97
N MET A 58 29.36 21.36 -24.42
CA MET A 58 28.25 21.74 -23.54
C MET A 58 27.70 20.53 -22.77
N LEU A 59 27.48 19.40 -23.45
CA LEU A 59 27.01 18.17 -22.83
C LEU A 59 27.97 17.69 -21.73
N LEU A 60 29.27 17.60 -22.02
CA LEU A 60 30.26 17.14 -21.05
C LEU A 60 30.40 18.09 -19.85
N ARG A 61 30.21 19.40 -20.05
CA ARG A 61 30.18 20.37 -18.94
C ARG A 61 28.92 20.23 -18.09
N ALA A 62 27.76 20.01 -18.71
CA ALA A 62 26.51 19.74 -17.99
C ALA A 62 26.63 18.46 -17.15
N LEU A 63 27.14 17.38 -17.74
CA LEU A 63 27.39 16.12 -17.04
C LEU A 63 28.41 16.26 -15.91
N LEU A 64 29.44 17.09 -16.10
CA LEU A 64 30.41 17.37 -15.05
C LEU A 64 29.76 18.12 -13.89
N ALA A 65 28.91 19.11 -14.16
CA ALA A 65 28.20 19.87 -13.14
C ALA A 65 27.23 18.98 -12.36
N GLU A 66 26.47 18.14 -13.05
CA GLU A 66 25.57 17.16 -12.44
C GLU A 66 26.33 16.15 -11.56
N ALA A 67 27.43 15.59 -12.07
CA ALA A 67 28.26 14.65 -11.31
C ALA A 67 28.89 15.28 -10.05
N VAL A 68 29.29 16.56 -10.11
CA VAL A 68 29.79 17.31 -8.94
C VAL A 68 28.67 17.50 -7.91
N ASN A 69 27.46 17.84 -8.37
CA ASN A 69 26.31 18.05 -7.48
C ASN A 69 25.89 16.73 -6.78
N ASN A 70 25.89 15.63 -7.52
CA ASN A 70 25.57 14.28 -7.02
C ASN A 70 26.73 13.62 -6.24
N ARG A 71 27.87 14.32 -6.07
CA ARG A 71 29.08 13.83 -5.38
C ARG A 71 29.68 12.54 -5.99
N GLU A 72 29.49 12.31 -7.28
CA GLU A 72 30.02 11.14 -7.98
C GLU A 72 31.49 11.34 -8.40
N GLN A 73 32.42 11.19 -7.46
CA GLN A 73 33.85 11.44 -7.68
C GLN A 73 34.45 10.68 -8.88
N SER A 74 33.99 9.44 -9.13
CA SER A 74 34.46 8.66 -10.27
C SER A 74 34.00 9.25 -11.60
N LEU A 75 32.75 9.69 -11.73
CA LEU A 75 32.22 10.27 -12.96
C LEU A 75 32.85 11.64 -13.25
N VAL A 76 33.11 12.44 -12.22
CA VAL A 76 33.84 13.70 -12.32
C VAL A 76 35.23 13.49 -12.92
N ALA A 77 35.99 12.52 -12.42
CA ALA A 77 37.33 12.19 -12.93
C ALA A 77 37.28 11.71 -14.39
N HIS A 78 36.36 10.79 -14.72
CA HIS A 78 36.21 10.29 -16.09
C HIS A 78 35.82 11.39 -17.08
N THR A 79 34.88 12.28 -16.71
CA THR A 79 34.40 13.36 -17.58
C THR A 79 35.48 14.41 -17.82
N ARG A 80 36.26 14.78 -16.79
CA ARG A 80 37.42 15.68 -16.94
C ARG A 80 38.48 15.09 -17.87
N GLU A 81 38.77 13.80 -17.73
CA GLU A 81 39.74 13.11 -18.59
C GLU A 81 39.26 13.02 -20.05
N VAL A 82 37.97 12.80 -20.29
CA VAL A 82 37.38 12.86 -21.64
C VAL A 82 37.52 14.26 -22.23
N ILE A 83 37.19 15.32 -21.47
CA ILE A 83 37.35 16.71 -21.93
C ILE A 83 38.81 16.98 -22.32
N ARG A 84 39.77 16.53 -21.49
CA ARG A 84 41.21 16.66 -21.78
C ARG A 84 41.61 15.92 -23.06
N CYS A 85 41.17 14.68 -23.24
CA CYS A 85 41.48 13.88 -24.43
C CYS A 85 40.91 14.51 -25.71
N LEU A 86 39.72 15.11 -25.65
CA LEU A 86 39.06 15.74 -26.80
C LEU A 86 39.75 17.04 -27.26
N GLN A 87 40.55 17.69 -26.41
CA GLN A 87 41.32 18.89 -26.78
C GLN A 87 42.42 18.61 -27.83
N ILE A 88 42.88 17.36 -27.93
CA ILE A 88 43.94 16.94 -28.87
C ILE A 88 43.43 16.87 -30.31
N PHE A 89 42.11 16.75 -30.51
CA PHE A 89 41.50 16.58 -31.82
C PHE A 89 41.01 17.91 -32.40
N ASP A 90 41.14 18.04 -33.72
CA ASP A 90 40.51 19.10 -34.50
C ASP A 90 39.02 18.79 -34.74
N ASN A 91 38.29 19.74 -35.32
CA ASN A 91 36.84 19.59 -35.56
C ASN A 91 36.54 18.36 -36.45
N LYS A 92 37.43 18.03 -37.40
CA LYS A 92 37.30 16.83 -38.25
C LYS A 92 37.50 15.54 -37.45
N GLY A 93 38.48 15.49 -36.56
CA GLY A 93 38.72 14.36 -35.66
C GLY A 93 37.55 14.08 -34.71
N ILE A 94 36.96 15.14 -34.12
CA ILE A 94 35.79 15.01 -33.24
C ILE A 94 34.56 14.51 -34.02
N HIS A 95 34.29 15.06 -35.21
CA HIS A 95 33.20 14.60 -36.07
C HIS A 95 33.39 13.12 -36.46
N LEU A 96 34.61 12.69 -36.81
CA LEU A 96 34.90 11.29 -37.12
C LEU A 96 34.69 10.38 -35.90
N LEU A 97 35.09 10.83 -34.72
CA LEU A 97 34.90 10.10 -33.45
C LEU A 97 33.41 9.93 -33.10
N LEU A 98 32.60 10.99 -33.27
CA LEU A 98 31.16 10.92 -33.07
C LEU A 98 30.46 10.05 -34.11
N ARG A 99 30.84 10.18 -35.39
CA ARG A 99 30.29 9.35 -36.47
C ARG A 99 30.57 7.86 -36.25
N THR A 100 31.79 7.50 -35.88
CA THR A 100 32.15 6.10 -35.60
C THR A 100 31.38 5.54 -34.39
N LEU A 101 31.21 6.33 -33.33
CA LEU A 101 30.36 5.94 -32.18
C LEU A 101 28.88 5.79 -32.57
N ARG A 102 28.34 6.69 -33.41
CA ARG A 102 26.96 6.61 -33.92
C ARG A 102 26.74 5.35 -34.77
N GLU A 103 27.67 5.04 -35.67
CA GLU A 103 27.60 3.83 -36.51
C GLU A 103 27.70 2.55 -35.66
N GLU A 104 28.59 2.50 -34.67
CA GLU A 104 28.66 1.40 -33.71
C GLU A 104 27.37 1.25 -32.90
N ASN A 105 26.78 2.36 -32.44
CA ASN A 105 25.53 2.36 -31.69
C ASN A 105 24.35 1.88 -32.56
N ARG A 106 24.28 2.35 -33.82
CA ARG A 106 23.26 1.93 -34.79
C ARG A 106 23.35 0.42 -35.06
N LYS A 107 24.56 -0.13 -35.22
CA LYS A 107 24.77 -1.58 -35.39
C LYS A 107 24.29 -2.41 -34.19
N ARG A 108 24.35 -1.85 -32.97
CA ARG A 108 23.93 -2.53 -31.72
C ARG A 108 22.47 -2.23 -31.32
N SER A 109 21.82 -1.26 -31.96
CA SER A 109 20.50 -0.75 -31.57
C SER A 109 19.42 -1.82 -31.49
N SER A 110 19.33 -2.72 -32.48
CA SER A 110 18.35 -3.82 -32.48
C SER A 110 18.55 -4.76 -31.30
N TYR A 111 19.80 -5.05 -30.92
CA TYR A 111 20.12 -5.89 -29.78
C TYR A 111 19.84 -5.18 -28.45
N LEU A 112 20.11 -3.87 -28.36
CA LEU A 112 19.78 -3.07 -27.17
C LEU A 112 18.26 -2.98 -26.95
N LEU A 113 17.48 -2.79 -28.02
CA LEU A 113 16.01 -2.82 -27.97
C LEU A 113 15.51 -4.20 -27.53
N TYR A 114 16.08 -5.28 -28.09
CA TYR A 114 15.78 -6.64 -27.64
C TYR A 114 16.06 -6.84 -26.14
N LEU A 115 17.22 -6.38 -25.64
CA LEU A 115 17.55 -6.47 -24.22
C LEU A 115 16.61 -5.64 -23.35
N GLN A 116 16.22 -4.44 -23.78
CA GLN A 116 15.25 -3.61 -23.06
C GLN A 116 13.86 -4.26 -23.02
N GLN A 117 13.38 -4.77 -24.15
CA GLN A 117 12.12 -5.49 -24.25
C GLN A 117 12.13 -6.78 -23.42
N SER A 118 13.23 -7.54 -23.47
CA SER A 118 13.45 -8.74 -22.66
C SER A 118 13.42 -8.39 -21.17
N ARG A 119 14.11 -7.33 -20.74
CA ARG A 119 14.06 -6.83 -19.35
C ARG A 119 12.64 -6.46 -18.92
N VAL A 120 11.89 -5.73 -19.74
CA VAL A 120 10.49 -5.36 -19.42
C VAL A 120 9.61 -6.61 -19.34
N THR A 121 9.80 -7.57 -20.24
CA THR A 121 9.08 -8.84 -20.25
C THR A 121 9.37 -9.65 -18.98
N LEU A 122 10.65 -9.77 -18.60
CA LEU A 122 11.06 -10.45 -17.38
C LEU A 122 10.44 -9.78 -16.13
N LEU A 123 10.48 -8.45 -16.03
CA LEU A 123 9.85 -7.72 -14.92
C LEU A 123 8.33 -7.96 -14.86
N ARG A 124 7.65 -7.99 -16.01
CA ARG A 124 6.23 -8.32 -16.10
C ARG A 124 5.95 -9.75 -15.65
N LEU A 125 6.78 -10.71 -16.06
CA LEU A 125 6.65 -12.12 -15.66
C LEU A 125 6.89 -12.30 -14.17
N THR A 126 7.88 -11.63 -13.58
CA THR A 126 8.10 -11.62 -12.12
C THR A 126 6.85 -11.12 -11.40
N SER A 127 6.33 -9.95 -11.77
CA SER A 127 5.10 -9.42 -11.16
C SER A 127 3.88 -10.35 -11.35
N TYR A 128 3.80 -11.04 -12.48
CA TYR A 128 2.74 -12.02 -12.74
C TYR A 128 2.85 -13.25 -11.83
N ILE A 129 4.06 -13.81 -11.66
CA ILE A 129 4.31 -14.93 -10.76
C ILE A 129 4.01 -14.52 -9.32
N ASP A 130 4.42 -13.34 -8.88
CA ASP A 130 4.12 -12.83 -7.53
C ASP A 130 2.60 -12.74 -7.29
N LYS A 131 1.84 -12.24 -8.27
CA LYS A 131 0.37 -12.21 -8.19
C LYS A 131 -0.25 -13.60 -8.13
N LEU A 132 0.28 -14.55 -8.91
CA LEU A 132 -0.18 -15.95 -8.86
C LEU A 132 0.12 -16.60 -7.51
N MET A 133 1.31 -16.34 -6.94
CA MET A 133 1.67 -16.84 -5.62
C MET A 133 0.73 -16.30 -4.54
N LEU A 134 0.47 -14.98 -4.54
CA LEU A 134 -0.49 -14.37 -3.62
C LEU A 134 -1.89 -14.97 -3.76
N ARG A 135 -2.33 -15.23 -5.00
CA ARG A 135 -3.63 -15.87 -5.26
C ARG A 135 -3.70 -17.30 -4.70
N ILE A 136 -2.69 -18.12 -4.96
CA ILE A 136 -2.63 -19.51 -4.45
C ILE A 136 -2.60 -19.51 -2.92
N GLN A 137 -1.84 -18.61 -2.31
CA GLN A 137 -1.82 -18.45 -0.85
C GLN A 137 -3.19 -18.07 -0.30
N ARG A 138 -3.92 -17.17 -0.97
CA ARG A 138 -5.28 -16.79 -0.57
C ARG A 138 -6.27 -17.93 -0.73
N GLU A 139 -6.22 -18.67 -1.84
CA GLU A 139 -7.07 -19.84 -2.08
C GLU A 139 -6.81 -20.93 -1.04
N LYS A 140 -5.54 -21.20 -0.70
CA LYS A 140 -5.17 -22.11 0.40
C LYS A 140 -5.76 -21.64 1.73
N ALA A 141 -5.58 -20.37 2.09
CA ALA A 141 -6.10 -19.84 3.36
C ALA A 141 -7.62 -19.95 3.44
N LEU A 142 -8.34 -19.64 2.35
CA LEU A 142 -9.80 -19.80 2.29
C LEU A 142 -10.24 -21.26 2.44
N ALA A 143 -9.52 -22.20 1.82
CA ALA A 143 -9.82 -23.62 1.97
C ALA A 143 -9.59 -24.10 3.41
N GLU A 144 -8.52 -23.63 4.07
CA GLU A 144 -8.24 -23.89 5.48
C GLU A 144 -9.34 -23.29 6.39
N GLU A 145 -9.76 -22.04 6.14
CA GLU A 145 -10.84 -21.37 6.86
C GLU A 145 -12.17 -22.14 6.74
N CYS A 146 -12.57 -22.53 5.53
CA CYS A 146 -13.77 -23.34 5.27
C CYS A 146 -13.72 -24.69 6.00
N LEU A 147 -12.56 -25.37 5.99
CA LEU A 147 -12.39 -26.63 6.71
C LEU A 147 -12.56 -26.43 8.21
N VAL A 148 -11.95 -25.38 8.78
CA VAL A 148 -12.11 -25.05 10.20
C VAL A 148 -13.57 -24.80 10.57
N GLU A 149 -14.33 -24.08 9.73
CA GLU A 149 -15.76 -23.84 9.99
C GLU A 149 -16.57 -25.13 10.06
N VAL A 150 -16.31 -26.09 9.17
CA VAL A 150 -16.95 -27.42 9.20
C VAL A 150 -16.56 -28.19 10.47
N LEU A 151 -15.27 -28.22 10.81
CA LEU A 151 -14.78 -28.93 11.99
C LEU A 151 -15.28 -28.32 13.31
N VAL A 152 -15.41 -26.99 13.37
CA VAL A 152 -16.00 -26.30 14.52
C VAL A 152 -17.47 -26.66 14.65
N ARG A 153 -18.22 -26.78 13.55
CA ARG A 153 -19.63 -27.23 13.59
C ARG A 153 -19.75 -28.62 14.23
N PHE A 154 -18.99 -29.60 13.76
CA PHE A 154 -18.96 -30.95 14.36
C PHE A 154 -18.51 -30.93 15.83
N TYR A 155 -17.55 -30.08 16.19
CA TYR A 155 -17.12 -29.93 17.58
C TYR A 155 -18.25 -29.42 18.47
N LEU A 156 -19.04 -28.45 18.00
CA LEU A 156 -20.12 -27.84 18.76
C LEU A 156 -21.39 -28.70 18.82
N GLU A 157 -21.65 -29.56 17.83
CA GLU A 157 -22.75 -30.54 17.87
C GLU A 157 -22.67 -31.42 19.12
N ASN A 158 -21.46 -31.87 19.48
CA ASN A 158 -21.21 -32.67 20.69
C ASN A 158 -21.32 -31.86 22.00
N LYS A 159 -21.60 -30.56 21.92
CA LYS A 159 -21.65 -29.62 23.06
C LYS A 159 -22.98 -28.90 23.19
N ASP A 160 -24.02 -29.37 22.49
CA ASP A 160 -25.36 -28.74 22.48
C ASP A 160 -25.93 -28.52 23.90
N GLN A 161 -25.79 -29.50 24.80
CA GLN A 161 -26.25 -29.33 26.19
C GLN A 161 -25.50 -28.22 26.94
N GLN A 162 -24.20 -28.05 26.69
CA GLN A 162 -23.42 -26.97 27.28
C GLN A 162 -23.83 -25.61 26.70
N MET A 163 -24.12 -25.54 25.41
CA MET A 163 -24.64 -24.33 24.76
C MET A 163 -26.01 -23.93 25.31
N LYS A 164 -26.93 -24.89 25.50
CA LYS A 164 -28.25 -24.66 26.10
C LYS A 164 -28.15 -24.15 27.54
N ARG A 165 -27.28 -24.74 28.36
CA ARG A 165 -27.02 -24.26 29.74
C ARG A 165 -26.49 -22.84 29.74
N PHE A 166 -25.52 -22.55 28.87
CA PHE A 166 -25.00 -21.19 28.70
C PHE A 166 -26.11 -20.19 28.34
N LEU A 167 -26.97 -20.50 27.37
CA LEU A 167 -28.07 -19.60 26.98
C LEU A 167 -29.05 -19.36 28.12
N GLN A 168 -29.37 -20.39 28.91
CA GLN A 168 -30.21 -20.25 30.09
C GLN A 168 -29.58 -19.33 31.14
N GLU A 169 -28.29 -19.51 31.45
CA GLU A 169 -27.55 -18.64 32.36
C GLU A 169 -27.55 -17.21 31.82
N PHE A 170 -27.23 -17.02 30.54
CA PHE A 170 -27.14 -15.70 29.90
C PHE A 170 -28.45 -14.89 29.95
N ILE A 171 -29.60 -15.56 29.81
CA ILE A 171 -30.93 -14.91 29.84
C ILE A 171 -31.28 -14.41 31.25
N VAL A 172 -30.87 -15.14 32.29
CA VAL A 172 -31.20 -14.80 33.68
C VAL A 172 -30.39 -13.58 34.16
N LEU A 173 -29.20 -13.38 33.59
CA LEU A 173 -28.34 -12.25 33.94
C LEU A 173 -28.93 -10.94 33.43
N ASN A 174 -28.86 -9.90 34.26
CA ASN A 174 -29.38 -8.58 33.90
C ASN A 174 -28.23 -7.63 33.52
N ALA A 175 -27.16 -7.63 34.32
CA ALA A 175 -26.07 -6.70 34.13
C ALA A 175 -25.16 -7.11 32.95
N GLN A 176 -24.64 -6.10 32.24
CA GLN A 176 -23.86 -6.32 31.02
C GLN A 176 -22.50 -6.96 31.29
N ASP A 177 -21.86 -6.59 32.39
CA ASP A 177 -20.61 -7.17 32.90
C ASP A 177 -20.79 -8.66 33.26
N GLU A 178 -21.87 -9.00 33.98
CA GLU A 178 -22.21 -10.40 34.29
C GLU A 178 -22.36 -11.25 33.01
N LYS A 179 -23.05 -10.70 31.99
CA LYS A 179 -23.23 -11.34 30.68
C LYS A 179 -21.91 -11.55 29.96
N THR A 180 -21.03 -10.55 29.97
CA THR A 180 -19.69 -10.64 29.38
C THR A 180 -18.85 -11.70 30.11
N ASP A 181 -18.86 -11.72 31.44
CA ASP A 181 -18.14 -12.71 32.24
C ASP A 181 -18.65 -14.13 32.02
N CYS A 182 -19.98 -14.32 31.91
CA CYS A 182 -20.60 -15.60 31.57
C CYS A 182 -20.11 -16.12 30.21
N LEU A 183 -20.08 -15.25 29.19
CA LEU A 183 -19.57 -15.59 27.86
C LEU A 183 -18.07 -15.95 27.91
N GLN A 184 -17.25 -15.11 28.55
CA GLN A 184 -15.80 -15.31 28.62
C GLN A 184 -15.44 -16.61 29.36
N ARG A 185 -16.07 -16.90 30.50
CA ARG A 185 -15.88 -18.16 31.24
C ARG A 185 -16.23 -19.36 30.37
N THR A 186 -17.36 -19.30 29.65
CA THR A 186 -17.81 -20.39 28.78
C THR A 186 -16.84 -20.63 27.62
N LEU A 187 -16.43 -19.56 26.94
CA LEU A 187 -15.46 -19.63 25.84
C LEU A 187 -14.09 -20.11 26.31
N ALA A 188 -13.58 -19.63 27.44
CA ALA A 188 -12.30 -20.08 28.01
C ALA A 188 -12.30 -21.60 28.27
N GLY A 189 -13.39 -22.14 28.82
CA GLY A 189 -13.55 -23.59 29.01
C GLY A 189 -13.61 -24.38 27.70
N MET A 190 -14.14 -23.81 26.62
CA MET A 190 -14.09 -24.43 25.28
C MET A 190 -12.67 -24.36 24.70
N TYR A 191 -12.01 -23.20 24.80
CA TYR A 191 -10.68 -22.97 24.25
C TYR A 191 -9.59 -23.83 24.89
N ALA A 192 -9.73 -24.15 26.18
CA ALA A 192 -8.82 -25.06 26.88
C ALA A 192 -8.96 -26.51 26.41
N ARG A 193 -10.17 -26.93 26.04
CA ARG A 193 -10.46 -28.32 25.61
C ARG A 193 -10.32 -28.53 24.11
N LEU A 194 -10.30 -27.46 23.31
CA LEU A 194 -10.20 -27.53 21.86
C LEU A 194 -8.94 -28.28 21.40
N PRO A 195 -7.70 -27.95 21.83
CA PRO A 195 -6.49 -28.63 21.34
C PRO A 195 -6.36 -30.08 21.79
N ILE A 196 -7.08 -30.48 22.85
CA ILE A 196 -7.02 -31.84 23.43
C ILE A 196 -7.96 -32.78 22.66
N SER A 197 -8.93 -32.24 21.92
CA SER A 197 -9.89 -33.06 21.19
C SER A 197 -9.23 -33.79 20.02
N SER A 198 -9.70 -35.01 19.75
CA SER A 198 -9.15 -35.91 18.72
C SER A 198 -9.08 -35.26 17.33
N MET A 199 -10.01 -34.37 17.00
CA MET A 199 -10.06 -33.67 15.71
C MET A 199 -9.00 -32.57 15.57
N TRP A 200 -8.50 -32.02 16.68
CA TRP A 200 -7.67 -30.80 16.69
C TRP A 200 -6.26 -31.00 17.26
N GLN A 201 -5.92 -32.21 17.70
CA GLN A 201 -4.66 -32.53 18.38
C GLN A 201 -3.40 -32.15 17.58
N SER A 202 -3.47 -32.24 16.24
CA SER A 202 -2.35 -31.94 15.35
C SER A 202 -2.56 -30.66 14.53
N ALA A 203 -3.57 -29.84 14.86
CA ALA A 203 -3.84 -28.63 14.11
C ALA A 203 -2.77 -27.56 14.39
N PRO A 204 -2.28 -26.87 13.36
CA PRO A 204 -1.32 -25.78 13.53
C PRO A 204 -1.92 -24.61 14.31
N ALA A 205 -1.07 -23.88 15.03
CA ALA A 205 -1.49 -22.85 15.99
C ALA A 205 -2.40 -21.77 15.38
N HIS A 206 -2.13 -21.34 14.14
CA HIS A 206 -2.95 -20.33 13.46
C HIS A 206 -4.38 -20.83 13.16
N LEU A 207 -4.56 -22.12 12.85
CA LEU A 207 -5.90 -22.71 12.66
C LEU A 207 -6.63 -22.89 13.99
N ILE A 208 -5.92 -23.18 15.08
CA ILE A 208 -6.52 -23.17 16.43
C ILE A 208 -7.01 -21.77 16.79
N VAL A 209 -6.24 -20.72 16.49
CA VAL A 209 -6.67 -19.33 16.69
C VAL A 209 -7.92 -19.04 15.86
N TYR A 210 -7.93 -19.41 14.57
CA TYR A 210 -9.12 -19.22 13.72
C TYR A 210 -10.33 -20.00 14.24
N ALA A 211 -10.15 -21.25 14.69
CA ALA A 211 -11.22 -22.06 15.27
C ALA A 211 -11.82 -21.42 16.53
N ARG A 212 -10.99 -20.83 17.40
CA ARG A 212 -11.48 -20.05 18.55
C ARG A 212 -12.34 -18.87 18.11
N LYS A 213 -11.89 -18.12 17.08
CA LYS A 213 -12.68 -17.02 16.49
C LYS A 213 -14.03 -17.51 15.97
N THR A 214 -14.08 -18.66 15.29
CA THR A 214 -15.30 -19.25 14.77
C THR A 214 -16.25 -19.71 15.87
N ILE A 215 -15.73 -20.35 16.94
CA ILE A 215 -16.53 -20.72 18.11
C ILE A 215 -17.17 -19.48 18.73
N GLU A 216 -16.40 -18.43 18.97
CA GLU A 216 -16.90 -17.14 19.46
C GLU A 216 -18.01 -16.58 18.58
N ARG A 217 -17.82 -16.61 17.25
CA ARG A 217 -18.80 -16.15 16.28
C ARG A 217 -20.13 -16.90 16.40
N VAL A 218 -20.09 -18.22 16.62
CA VAL A 218 -21.31 -19.04 16.82
C VAL A 218 -22.04 -18.63 18.10
N PHE A 219 -21.33 -18.47 19.21
CA PHE A 219 -21.94 -18.04 20.48
C PHE A 219 -22.53 -16.63 20.36
N MET A 220 -21.75 -15.68 19.83
CA MET A 220 -22.21 -14.30 19.60
C MET A 220 -23.43 -14.26 18.69
N ALA A 221 -23.49 -15.10 17.66
CA ALA A 221 -24.63 -15.16 16.75
C ALA A 221 -25.94 -15.61 17.44
N GLN A 222 -25.85 -16.48 18.45
CA GLN A 222 -27.00 -16.95 19.23
C GLN A 222 -27.50 -15.89 20.22
N ILE A 223 -26.58 -15.18 20.89
CA ILE A 223 -26.95 -14.17 21.90
C ILE A 223 -27.23 -12.78 21.31
N HIS A 224 -26.88 -12.53 20.04
CA HIS A 224 -26.93 -11.20 19.43
C HIS A 224 -28.27 -10.48 19.64
N VAL A 225 -29.40 -11.16 19.44
CA VAL A 225 -30.74 -10.55 19.58
C VAL A 225 -31.00 -10.10 21.03
N LEU A 226 -30.46 -10.83 22.00
CA LEU A 226 -30.63 -10.55 23.44
C LEU A 226 -29.61 -9.54 23.97
N ALA A 227 -28.49 -9.38 23.27
CA ALA A 227 -27.33 -8.64 23.73
C ALA A 227 -27.13 -7.29 23.04
N PHE A 228 -27.67 -7.11 21.83
CA PHE A 228 -27.41 -5.91 21.02
C PHE A 228 -28.17 -4.66 21.51
N TYR A 229 -29.37 -4.84 22.07
CA TYR A 229 -30.19 -3.77 22.65
C TYR A 229 -30.53 -4.08 24.11
N PRO A 230 -29.60 -3.88 25.06
CA PRO A 230 -29.83 -4.20 26.46
C PRO A 230 -31.01 -3.43 27.07
N ASN A 231 -31.26 -2.19 26.63
CA ASN A 231 -32.39 -1.37 27.07
C ASN A 231 -33.58 -1.39 26.08
N LEU A 232 -33.60 -2.35 25.14
CA LEU A 232 -34.65 -2.57 24.16
C LEU A 232 -35.01 -1.30 23.37
N ASP A 233 -36.22 -0.78 23.56
CA ASP A 233 -36.75 0.35 22.80
C ASP A 233 -35.98 1.64 23.06
N ALA A 234 -35.43 1.84 24.26
CA ALA A 234 -34.66 3.05 24.56
C ALA A 234 -33.43 3.17 23.64
N ASP A 235 -32.71 2.06 23.43
CA ASP A 235 -31.54 2.03 22.56
C ASP A 235 -31.94 2.21 21.08
N ARG A 236 -33.07 1.60 20.66
CA ARG A 236 -33.61 1.76 19.30
C ARG A 236 -33.99 3.20 18.99
N HIS A 237 -34.70 3.87 19.91
CA HIS A 237 -35.08 5.28 19.74
C HIS A 237 -33.85 6.19 19.73
N ARG A 238 -32.87 5.95 20.61
CA ARG A 238 -31.59 6.67 20.62
C ARG A 238 -30.87 6.58 19.28
N ASP A 239 -30.76 5.38 18.72
CA ASP A 239 -30.14 5.17 17.40
C ASP A 239 -30.94 5.82 16.26
N GLU A 240 -32.27 5.74 16.30
CA GLU A 240 -33.14 6.35 15.29
C GLU A 240 -32.99 7.88 15.28
N LEU A 241 -32.98 8.52 16.47
CA LEU A 241 -32.76 9.96 16.61
C LEU A 241 -31.38 10.37 16.07
N PHE A 242 -30.35 9.59 16.41
CA PHE A 242 -29.00 9.86 15.93
C PHE A 242 -28.89 9.71 14.40
N SER A 243 -29.47 8.65 13.84
CA SER A 243 -29.48 8.42 12.39
C SER A 243 -30.25 9.49 11.62
N LYS A 244 -31.40 9.97 12.13
CA LYS A 244 -32.14 11.11 11.56
C LYS A 244 -31.32 12.40 11.59
N SER A 245 -30.58 12.62 12.69
CA SER A 245 -29.71 13.79 12.85
C SER A 245 -28.53 13.75 11.88
N LEU A 246 -27.89 12.58 11.72
CA LEU A 246 -26.86 12.34 10.71
C LEU A 246 -27.38 12.58 9.28
N ALA A 247 -28.57 12.06 8.95
CA ALA A 247 -29.18 12.25 7.64
C ALA A 247 -29.52 13.71 7.32
N ARG A 248 -29.74 14.55 8.35
CA ARG A 248 -29.89 16.00 8.17
C ARG A 248 -28.53 16.67 7.95
N LEU A 249 -27.54 16.32 8.76
CA LEU A 249 -26.17 16.86 8.67
C LEU A 249 -25.50 16.50 7.34
N SER A 250 -25.71 15.29 6.81
CA SER A 250 -25.11 14.83 5.55
C SER A 250 -25.49 15.68 4.34
N ARG A 251 -26.67 16.32 4.37
CA ARG A 251 -27.15 17.22 3.30
C ARG A 251 -26.45 18.58 3.29
N THR A 252 -25.91 19.01 4.43
CA THR A 252 -25.35 20.35 4.61
C THR A 252 -23.83 20.34 4.74
N ILE A 253 -23.24 19.23 5.20
CA ILE A 253 -21.80 19.14 5.42
C ILE A 253 -21.04 18.88 4.12
N HIS A 254 -19.99 19.66 3.89
CA HIS A 254 -19.08 19.52 2.75
C HIS A 254 -17.67 19.17 3.26
N PRO A 255 -16.81 18.48 2.48
CA PRO A 255 -15.43 18.18 2.89
C PRO A 255 -14.62 19.43 3.28
N SER A 256 -14.98 20.60 2.75
CA SER A 256 -14.36 21.90 3.08
C SER A 256 -14.89 22.54 4.36
N HIS A 257 -15.72 21.85 5.16
CA HIS A 257 -16.28 22.41 6.38
C HIS A 257 -15.17 22.79 7.37
N PRO A 258 -15.15 24.02 7.93
CA PRO A 258 -14.02 24.52 8.73
C PRO A 258 -13.67 23.65 9.95
N MET A 259 -14.68 23.01 10.55
CA MET A 259 -14.47 22.13 11.71
C MET A 259 -13.89 20.76 11.35
N LEU A 260 -14.10 20.26 10.11
CA LEU A 260 -13.58 18.95 9.69
C LEU A 260 -12.07 19.00 9.44
N LYS A 261 -11.53 20.13 8.97
CA LYS A 261 -10.10 20.33 8.66
C LYS A 261 -9.54 19.30 7.66
N ILE A 262 -10.35 18.80 6.73
CA ILE A 262 -9.87 17.87 5.68
C ILE A 262 -9.02 18.67 4.66
N PRO A 263 -7.76 18.27 4.41
CA PRO A 263 -6.91 18.90 3.40
C PRO A 263 -7.57 18.96 2.02
N THR A 264 -7.41 20.08 1.32
CA THR A 264 -8.00 20.32 -0.01
C THR A 264 -7.55 19.30 -1.06
N VAL A 265 -6.34 18.76 -0.90
CA VAL A 265 -5.79 17.70 -1.75
C VAL A 265 -6.66 16.44 -1.75
N LEU A 266 -7.37 16.16 -0.64
CA LEU A 266 -8.22 14.99 -0.49
C LEU A 266 -9.68 15.22 -0.92
N HIS A 267 -10.07 16.46 -1.24
CA HIS A 267 -11.47 16.77 -1.57
C HIS A 267 -11.94 16.07 -2.85
N GLY A 268 -11.03 15.75 -3.78
CA GLY A 268 -11.37 15.02 -5.01
C GLY A 268 -11.75 13.55 -4.79
N GLU A 269 -11.34 12.95 -3.67
CA GLU A 269 -11.67 11.57 -3.30
C GLU A 269 -12.99 11.47 -2.53
N ALA A 270 -13.56 12.61 -2.11
CA ALA A 270 -14.83 12.64 -1.40
C ALA A 270 -15.97 12.14 -2.32
N PRO A 271 -16.91 11.33 -1.80
CA PRO A 271 -17.15 11.06 -0.38
C PRO A 271 -16.51 9.75 0.13
N TRP A 272 -15.46 9.23 -0.50
CA TRP A 272 -14.77 7.96 -0.14
C TRP A 272 -15.70 6.73 -0.12
N PRO A 273 -16.33 6.38 -1.27
CA PRO A 273 -17.34 5.31 -1.33
C PRO A 273 -16.83 3.94 -0.86
N SER A 274 -15.56 3.61 -1.10
CA SER A 274 -14.97 2.35 -0.64
C SER A 274 -14.93 2.23 0.88
N ALA A 275 -14.59 3.32 1.59
CA ALA A 275 -14.59 3.34 3.05
C ALA A 275 -16.01 3.30 3.61
N GLN A 276 -16.95 4.00 2.97
CA GLN A 276 -18.37 3.91 3.32
C GLN A 276 -18.89 2.47 3.21
N ALA A 277 -18.56 1.76 2.13
CA ALA A 277 -18.99 0.38 1.93
C ALA A 277 -18.52 -0.56 3.06
N GLU A 278 -17.29 -0.40 3.55
CA GLU A 278 -16.75 -1.19 4.66
C GLU A 278 -17.50 -0.97 5.97
N ILE A 279 -17.87 0.28 6.30
CA ILE A 279 -18.59 0.55 7.54
C ILE A 279 -20.10 0.28 7.45
N SER A 280 -20.70 0.44 6.28
CA SER A 280 -22.14 0.18 6.07
C SER A 280 -22.52 -1.29 6.34
N ILE A 281 -21.60 -2.23 6.18
CA ILE A 281 -21.83 -3.66 6.44
C ILE A 281 -21.63 -4.08 7.91
N ILE A 282 -21.35 -3.15 8.83
CA ILE A 282 -21.12 -3.46 10.26
C ILE A 282 -22.26 -4.29 10.91
N ASN A 283 -23.50 -4.08 10.47
CA ASN A 283 -24.67 -4.82 10.97
C ASN A 283 -24.89 -6.19 10.31
N ALA A 284 -24.17 -6.52 9.24
CA ALA A 284 -24.15 -7.87 8.70
C ALA A 284 -23.42 -8.84 9.65
N TYR A 285 -22.55 -8.30 10.51
CA TYR A 285 -21.77 -9.08 11.47
C TYR A 285 -22.40 -9.05 12.86
N LYS A 286 -22.34 -10.20 13.54
CA LYS A 286 -22.89 -10.38 14.89
C LYS A 286 -21.83 -10.41 15.98
N SER A 287 -20.59 -10.80 15.69
CA SER A 287 -19.53 -10.82 16.70
C SER A 287 -18.92 -9.43 16.88
N ALA A 288 -18.50 -9.09 18.11
CA ALA A 288 -17.81 -7.83 18.38
C ALA A 288 -16.50 -7.72 17.59
N ARG A 289 -15.75 -8.82 17.46
CA ARG A 289 -14.53 -8.90 16.65
C ARG A 289 -14.78 -8.56 15.18
N ASP A 290 -15.81 -9.13 14.56
CA ASP A 290 -16.07 -8.87 13.14
C ASP A 290 -16.58 -7.45 12.90
N LYS A 291 -17.37 -6.89 13.85
CA LYS A 291 -17.77 -5.47 13.84
C LYS A 291 -16.57 -4.53 13.94
N LEU A 292 -15.65 -4.80 14.87
CA LEU A 292 -14.37 -4.09 14.98
C LEU A 292 -13.54 -4.22 13.69
N GLY A 293 -13.52 -5.40 13.07
CA GLY A 293 -12.88 -5.61 11.78
C GLY A 293 -13.43 -4.73 10.66
N CYS A 294 -14.73 -4.38 10.66
CA CYS A 294 -15.29 -3.42 9.70
C CYS A 294 -14.74 -2.02 9.91
N VAL A 295 -14.59 -1.60 11.18
CA VAL A 295 -13.98 -0.31 11.52
C VAL A 295 -12.52 -0.26 11.09
N VAL A 296 -11.74 -1.31 11.39
CA VAL A 296 -10.33 -1.41 10.99
C VAL A 296 -10.19 -1.32 9.47
N ARG A 297 -10.97 -2.12 8.70
CA ARG A 297 -10.93 -2.08 7.23
C ARG A 297 -11.35 -0.72 6.67
N CYS A 298 -12.32 -0.05 7.29
CA CYS A 298 -12.70 1.32 6.92
C CYS A 298 -11.51 2.28 7.11
N CYS A 299 -10.86 2.29 8.27
CA CYS A 299 -9.70 3.13 8.55
C CYS A 299 -8.49 2.82 7.66
N GLU A 300 -8.19 1.54 7.42
CA GLU A 300 -7.14 1.12 6.49
C GLU A 300 -7.44 1.55 5.05
N THR A 301 -8.70 1.45 4.62
CA THR A 301 -9.13 1.94 3.30
C THR A 301 -8.92 3.45 3.18
N ILE A 302 -9.28 4.22 4.21
CA ILE A 302 -9.02 5.67 4.25
C ILE A 302 -7.51 5.95 4.18
N SER A 303 -6.70 5.28 5.00
CA SER A 303 -5.25 5.44 5.03
C SER A 303 -4.60 5.16 3.66
N ASN A 304 -5.08 4.12 2.97
CA ASN A 304 -4.60 3.76 1.63
C ASN A 304 -4.97 4.84 0.60
N LEU A 305 -6.19 5.38 0.64
CA LEU A 305 -6.63 6.45 -0.26
C LEU A 305 -5.84 7.75 -0.02
N ILE A 306 -5.55 8.11 1.24
CA ILE A 306 -4.70 9.27 1.57
C ILE A 306 -3.28 9.09 1.03
N SER A 307 -2.74 7.87 1.11
CA SER A 307 -1.37 7.56 0.64
C SER A 307 -1.24 7.61 -0.89
N MET A 308 -2.35 7.52 -1.63
CA MET A 308 -2.39 7.69 -3.08
C MET A 308 -2.46 9.15 -3.51
N ALA A 309 -2.85 10.06 -2.60
CA ALA A 309 -2.99 11.47 -2.92
C ALA A 309 -1.60 12.15 -3.12
N PRO A 310 -1.52 13.16 -4.01
CA PRO A 310 -0.24 13.78 -4.32
C PRO A 310 0.28 14.61 -3.15
N GLY A 311 1.53 14.36 -2.74
CA GLY A 311 2.22 15.18 -1.74
C GLY A 311 1.88 14.90 -0.28
N THR A 312 1.02 13.92 0.01
CA THR A 312 0.63 13.53 1.38
C THR A 312 1.56 12.50 2.03
N GLY A 313 2.40 11.80 1.27
CA GLY A 313 3.29 10.76 1.82
C GLY A 313 2.49 9.60 2.47
N PRO A 314 3.12 8.77 3.32
CA PRO A 314 2.39 7.77 4.09
C PRO A 314 1.45 8.47 5.08
N ALA A 315 0.16 8.12 5.05
CA ALA A 315 -0.86 8.73 5.88
C ALA A 315 -0.52 8.58 7.37
N ALA A 316 -0.46 9.71 8.10
CA ALA A 316 -0.44 9.68 9.54
C ALA A 316 -1.87 9.45 10.06
N ALA A 317 -1.97 8.96 11.29
CA ALA A 317 -3.27 8.58 11.80
C ALA A 317 -4.16 9.81 12.14
N ASP A 318 -3.56 10.98 12.38
CA ASP A 318 -4.26 12.26 12.49
C ASP A 318 -4.85 12.75 11.16
N ASP A 319 -4.36 12.23 10.02
CA ASP A 319 -4.92 12.53 8.70
C ASP A 319 -6.20 11.70 8.43
N VAL A 320 -6.36 10.56 9.11
CA VAL A 320 -7.48 9.63 8.93
C VAL A 320 -8.74 10.12 9.65
N THR A 321 -8.63 10.63 10.88
CA THR A 321 -9.80 10.98 11.72
C THR A 321 -10.74 12.01 11.07
N PRO A 322 -10.26 13.12 10.46
CA PRO A 322 -11.11 14.05 9.71
C PRO A 322 -11.95 13.40 8.61
N VAL A 323 -11.33 12.50 7.83
CA VAL A 323 -11.99 11.77 6.75
C VAL A 323 -12.97 10.75 7.32
N LEU A 324 -12.61 10.06 8.41
CA LEU A 324 -13.48 9.11 9.10
C LEU A 324 -14.77 9.78 9.60
N VAL A 325 -14.69 10.97 10.20
CA VAL A 325 -15.88 11.76 10.61
C VAL A 325 -16.82 11.97 9.42
N TYR A 326 -16.28 12.45 8.30
CA TYR A 326 -17.08 12.70 7.11
C TYR A 326 -17.68 11.39 6.54
N VAL A 327 -16.91 10.32 6.47
CA VAL A 327 -17.35 8.99 6.02
C VAL A 327 -18.49 8.47 6.87
N LEU A 328 -18.43 8.60 8.20
CA LEU A 328 -19.50 8.14 9.09
C LEU A 328 -20.79 8.94 8.91
N ILE A 329 -20.68 10.25 8.67
CA ILE A 329 -21.86 11.10 8.40
C ILE A 329 -22.52 10.70 7.09
N GLN A 330 -21.74 10.49 6.03
CA GLN A 330 -22.26 10.14 4.71
C GLN A 330 -22.78 8.71 4.65
N ALA A 331 -22.08 7.75 5.26
CA ALA A 331 -22.49 6.34 5.28
C ALA A 331 -23.72 6.11 6.18
N ASN A 332 -23.87 6.88 7.26
CA ASN A 332 -24.95 6.77 8.26
C ASN A 332 -25.26 5.30 8.63
N PRO A 333 -24.28 4.53 9.13
CA PRO A 333 -24.47 3.11 9.42
C PRO A 333 -25.60 2.92 10.45
N PRO A 334 -26.52 1.96 10.23
CA PRO A 334 -27.65 1.77 11.14
C PRO A 334 -27.19 1.35 12.53
N SER A 335 -27.92 1.79 13.55
CA SER A 335 -27.65 1.40 14.95
C SER A 335 -26.23 1.73 15.43
N LEU A 336 -25.66 2.86 15.00
CA LEU A 336 -24.26 3.18 15.24
C LEU A 336 -23.91 3.23 16.74
N LEU A 337 -24.78 3.81 17.57
CA LEU A 337 -24.50 3.96 19.00
C LEU A 337 -24.64 2.60 19.72
N SER A 338 -25.61 1.78 19.34
CA SER A 338 -25.72 0.42 19.87
C SER A 338 -24.57 -0.50 19.42
N ASN A 339 -24.03 -0.32 18.20
CA ASN A 339 -22.80 -1.01 17.79
C ASN A 339 -21.61 -0.64 18.69
N VAL A 340 -21.45 0.65 19.03
CA VAL A 340 -20.39 1.11 19.94
C VAL A 340 -20.55 0.46 21.31
N GLN A 341 -21.75 0.55 21.90
CA GLN A 341 -22.05 -0.05 23.21
C GLN A 341 -21.81 -1.56 23.21
N TYR A 342 -22.23 -2.25 22.14
CA TYR A 342 -22.07 -3.70 22.00
C TYR A 342 -20.60 -4.11 21.92
N VAL A 343 -19.80 -3.45 21.09
CA VAL A 343 -18.37 -3.76 20.95
C VAL A 343 -17.59 -3.36 22.21
N GLN A 344 -17.96 -2.28 22.91
CA GLN A 344 -17.37 -1.95 24.21
C GLN A 344 -17.67 -3.01 25.28
N GLY A 345 -18.90 -3.55 25.29
CA GLY A 345 -19.32 -4.57 26.26
C GLY A 345 -18.69 -5.95 26.02
N PHE A 346 -18.61 -6.39 24.76
CA PHE A 346 -18.12 -7.74 24.40
C PHE A 346 -16.71 -7.76 23.77
N GLY A 347 -16.10 -6.60 23.53
CA GLY A 347 -14.78 -6.48 22.90
C GLY A 347 -13.63 -6.89 23.82
N GLY A 348 -13.69 -6.56 25.11
CA GLY A 348 -12.65 -6.93 26.08
C GLY A 348 -11.24 -6.62 25.56
N SER A 349 -10.37 -7.64 25.55
CA SER A 349 -8.98 -7.55 25.07
C SER A 349 -8.82 -7.30 23.56
N LEU A 350 -9.90 -7.32 22.77
CA LEU A 350 -9.84 -6.90 21.36
C LEU A 350 -9.60 -5.39 21.21
N LEU A 351 -9.88 -4.63 22.27
CA LEU A 351 -9.71 -3.18 22.29
C LEU A 351 -8.29 -2.78 22.73
N ASP A 352 -7.35 -3.73 22.73
CA ASP A 352 -5.94 -3.47 22.96
C ASP A 352 -5.15 -3.40 21.63
N GLY A 353 -3.98 -2.78 21.66
CA GLY A 353 -3.08 -2.70 20.51
C GLY A 353 -3.64 -1.88 19.35
N ILE A 354 -3.40 -2.33 18.11
CA ILE A 354 -3.72 -1.56 16.90
C ILE A 354 -5.22 -1.53 16.60
N GLU A 355 -5.95 -2.59 16.94
CA GLU A 355 -7.41 -2.64 16.77
C GLU A 355 -8.08 -1.67 17.76
N GLY A 356 -7.61 -1.66 19.02
CA GLY A 356 -8.02 -0.68 20.03
C GLY A 356 -7.74 0.78 19.67
N TYR A 357 -6.60 1.03 19.02
CA TYR A 357 -6.27 2.34 18.49
C TYR A 357 -7.32 2.83 17.47
N TRP A 358 -7.63 2.02 16.45
CA TRP A 358 -8.65 2.37 15.45
C TRP A 358 -10.04 2.50 16.06
N TRP A 359 -10.36 1.65 17.03
CA TRP A 359 -11.62 1.75 17.77
C TRP A 359 -11.75 3.08 18.52
N THR A 360 -10.65 3.53 19.15
CA THR A 360 -10.61 4.83 19.85
C THR A 360 -10.83 5.99 18.90
N GLN A 361 -10.22 5.94 17.70
CA GLN A 361 -10.45 6.98 16.69
C GLN A 361 -11.89 6.96 16.16
N PHE A 362 -12.48 5.79 16.00
CA PHE A 362 -13.87 5.64 15.60
C PHE A 362 -14.86 6.19 16.63
N THR A 363 -14.66 5.89 17.92
CA THR A 363 -15.52 6.44 18.98
C THR A 363 -15.32 7.95 19.14
N ALA A 364 -14.07 8.44 19.05
CA ALA A 364 -13.78 9.87 19.05
C ALA A 364 -14.45 10.60 17.88
N ALA A 365 -14.47 10.01 16.68
CA ALA A 365 -15.17 10.56 15.53
C ALA A 365 -16.68 10.67 15.78
N ILE A 366 -17.30 9.66 16.42
CA ILE A 366 -18.72 9.70 16.78
C ILE A 366 -19.02 10.78 17.82
N GLU A 367 -18.16 10.93 18.85
CA GLU A 367 -18.32 12.01 19.84
C GLU A 367 -18.17 13.39 19.18
N PHE A 368 -17.22 13.54 18.25
CA PHE A 368 -17.09 14.78 17.48
C PHE A 368 -18.33 15.07 16.62
N ILE A 369 -18.91 14.06 15.98
CA ILE A 369 -20.18 14.21 15.23
C ILE A 369 -21.27 14.76 16.13
N LYS A 370 -21.41 14.27 17.37
CA LYS A 370 -22.41 14.80 18.31
C LYS A 370 -22.23 16.29 18.61
N THR A 371 -21.02 16.82 18.53
CA THR A 371 -20.77 18.27 18.69
C THR A 371 -21.13 19.10 17.45
N LEU A 372 -21.33 18.46 16.29
CA LEU A 372 -21.77 19.09 15.04
C LEU A 372 -23.30 19.08 14.85
N LEU A 373 -24.01 18.24 15.61
CA LEU A 373 -25.47 18.11 15.59
C LEU A 373 -26.13 19.14 16.49
#